data_AF-A0A2D4MVN0-F1
#
_entry.id   AF-A0A2D4MVN0-F1
#
_cell.length_a   1.000
_cell.length_b   1.000
_cell.length_c   1.000
_cell.angle_alpha   90.00
_cell.angle_beta   90.00
_cell.angle_gamma   90.00
#
_symmetry.space_group_name_H-M   'P 1'
#
loop_
_entity.id
_entity.type
_entity.pdbx_description
1 polymer ?
#
loop_
_entity_poly.entity_id
_entity_poly.type
_entity_poly.pdbx_seq_one_letter_code
_entity_poly.pdbx_strand_id
1 'polypeptide(L)'
;FRMLTFSNNVEPANGFLVRYLLRKLLESDSDVNANRDELLRVLDWVPKLWYHLHTFLEKHSTSDFLIGPCFFLSCPIGIEDFRTWFIDLWNNSIIPYLQEGAKDGIKVHGQKAAWEDPVEWVRDTLPWPSAQQDQSKLYHLPPPSVGPHSIVSPPEERSGKDSTPNSLESDPLMAMLLKLQEAANYIESPDRETLDPNVQSAL
;
A
#
# COMPACT_ATOMS: atom_id res chain seq x y z
N PHE A 1 -16.67 18.54 -36.50
CA PHE A 1 -15.85 18.66 -35.28
C PHE A 1 -15.62 17.27 -34.72
N ARG A 2 -14.38 16.76 -34.70
CA ARG A 2 -14.04 15.53 -33.99
C ARG A 2 -13.62 15.93 -32.58
N MET A 3 -14.42 15.52 -31.60
CA MET A 3 -14.06 15.63 -30.20
C MET A 3 -12.98 14.56 -29.96
N LEU A 4 -11.72 15.00 -29.86
CA LEU A 4 -10.63 14.17 -29.37
C LEU A 4 -10.88 13.98 -27.88
N THR A 5 -11.18 12.75 -27.46
CA THR A 5 -11.14 12.38 -26.05
C THR A 5 -9.67 12.42 -25.64
N PHE A 6 -9.23 13.54 -25.09
CA PHE A 6 -7.94 13.61 -24.41
C PHE A 6 -8.02 12.70 -23.19
N SER A 7 -7.17 11.67 -23.17
CA SER A 7 -6.90 10.91 -21.95
C SER A 7 -6.55 11.90 -20.84
N ASN A 8 -7.24 11.78 -19.72
CA ASN A 8 -7.28 12.76 -18.63
C ASN A 8 -5.85 13.15 -18.19
N ASN A 9 -5.47 14.41 -18.39
CA ASN A 9 -4.58 15.21 -17.51
C ASN A 9 -3.06 15.02 -17.51
N VAL A 10 -2.46 14.09 -18.26
CA VAL A 10 -1.00 13.86 -18.16
C VAL A 10 -0.15 14.92 -18.88
N GLU A 11 -0.50 15.26 -20.13
CA GLU A 11 0.27 16.19 -20.96
C GLU A 11 0.20 17.66 -20.46
N PRO A 12 -0.96 18.18 -19.99
CA PRO A 12 -1.03 19.51 -19.38
C PRO A 12 -0.20 19.63 -18.10
N ALA A 13 -0.22 18.61 -17.24
CA ALA A 13 0.48 18.62 -15.95
C ALA A 13 2.01 18.51 -16.11
N ASN A 14 2.48 17.61 -16.98
CA ASN A 14 3.91 17.49 -17.30
C ASN A 14 4.44 18.77 -17.96
N GLY A 15 3.72 19.29 -18.96
CA GLY A 15 4.11 20.54 -19.62
C GLY A 15 4.09 21.74 -18.67
N PHE A 16 3.13 21.79 -17.74
CA PHE A 16 3.05 22.82 -16.70
C PHE A 16 4.23 22.73 -15.73
N LEU A 17 4.52 21.54 -15.20
CA LEU A 17 5.57 21.36 -14.20
C LEU A 17 6.95 21.69 -14.78
N VAL A 18 7.25 21.23 -16.00
CA VAL A 18 8.49 21.60 -16.72
C VAL A 18 8.60 23.13 -16.85
N ARG A 19 7.56 23.80 -17.37
CA ARG A 19 7.57 25.25 -17.58
C ARG A 19 7.71 26.02 -16.27
N TYR A 20 7.03 25.58 -15.22
CA TYR A 20 7.08 26.20 -13.90
C TYR A 20 8.48 26.13 -13.31
N LEU A 21 9.10 24.94 -13.32
CA LEU A 21 10.43 24.72 -12.76
C LEU A 21 11.51 25.50 -13.52
N LEU A 22 11.45 25.49 -14.85
CA LEU A 22 12.37 26.29 -15.69
C LEU A 22 12.20 27.79 -15.46
N ARG A 23 10.96 28.26 -15.28
CA ARG A 23 10.69 29.66 -14.94
C ARG A 23 11.24 30.03 -13.57
N LYS A 24 11.03 29.18 -12.56
CA LYS A 24 11.54 29.37 -11.20
C LYS A 24 13.07 29.44 -11.17
N LEU A 25 13.75 28.64 -12.01
CA LEU A 25 15.19 28.71 -12.21
C LEU A 25 15.62 30.06 -12.81
N LEU A 26 14.95 30.51 -13.88
CA LEU A 26 15.26 31.78 -14.55
C LEU A 26 15.05 33.01 -13.64
N GLU A 27 14.05 32.95 -12.75
CA GLU A 27 13.72 34.02 -11.80
C GLU A 27 14.65 34.03 -10.57
N SER A 28 15.46 32.99 -10.36
CA SER A 28 16.46 32.98 -9.29
C SER A 28 17.70 33.76 -9.73
N ASP A 29 18.08 34.81 -8.98
CA ASP A 29 19.31 35.63 -9.15
C ASP A 29 20.59 34.84 -8.77
N SER A 30 20.55 33.53 -8.95
CA SER A 30 21.55 32.62 -8.42
C SER A 30 22.80 32.66 -9.30
N ASP A 31 23.97 32.77 -8.66
CA ASP A 31 25.31 32.67 -9.28
C ASP A 31 25.60 31.21 -9.76
N VAL A 32 24.54 30.55 -10.24
CA VAL A 32 24.42 29.13 -10.62
C VAL A 32 24.93 28.99 -12.04
N ASN A 33 26.16 29.42 -12.27
CA ASN A 33 26.89 29.04 -13.46
C ASN A 33 27.69 27.75 -13.21
N ALA A 34 28.14 27.52 -11.96
CA ALA A 34 28.94 26.33 -11.61
C ALA A 34 28.13 25.02 -11.57
N ASN A 35 26.85 25.06 -11.19
CA ASN A 35 26.01 23.85 -11.01
C ASN A 35 24.75 23.85 -11.88
N ARG A 36 24.72 24.67 -12.94
CA ARG A 36 23.53 24.85 -13.79
C ARG A 36 23.08 23.55 -14.43
N ASP A 37 24.02 22.78 -14.98
CA ASP A 37 23.73 21.53 -15.69
C ASP A 37 23.21 20.44 -14.74
N GLU A 38 23.75 20.38 -13.52
CA GLU A 38 23.24 19.47 -12.49
C GLU A 38 21.82 19.84 -12.10
N LEU A 39 21.55 21.13 -11.95
CA LEU A 39 20.22 21.61 -11.59
C LEU A 39 19.22 21.35 -12.70
N LEU A 40 19.59 21.59 -13.96
CA LEU A 40 18.75 21.23 -15.10
C LEU A 40 18.43 19.73 -15.12
N ARG A 41 19.41 18.86 -14.82
CA ARG A 41 19.17 17.41 -14.72
C ARG A 41 18.15 17.08 -13.63
N VAL A 42 18.23 17.72 -12.47
CA VAL A 42 17.25 17.58 -11.39
C VAL A 42 15.86 18.03 -11.84
N LEU A 43 15.76 19.21 -12.45
CA LEU A 43 14.48 19.77 -12.90
C LEU A 43 13.86 18.95 -14.05
N ASP A 44 14.67 18.33 -14.92
CA ASP A 44 14.21 17.41 -15.96
C ASP A 44 13.80 16.03 -15.40
N TRP A 45 14.32 15.67 -14.23
CA TRP A 45 13.97 14.42 -13.55
C TRP A 45 12.63 14.50 -12.82
N VAL A 46 12.29 15.65 -12.23
CA VAL A 46 11.05 15.85 -11.46
C VAL A 46 9.76 15.50 -12.25
N PRO A 47 9.59 15.92 -13.52
CA PRO A 47 8.44 15.49 -14.33
C PRO A 47 8.38 13.98 -14.58
N LYS A 48 9.54 13.33 -14.73
CA LYS A 48 9.62 11.87 -14.92
C LYS A 48 9.20 11.15 -13.64
N LEU A 49 9.65 11.63 -12.48
CA LEU A 49 9.20 11.15 -11.18
C LEU A 49 7.69 11.31 -11.03
N TRP A 50 7.15 12.50 -11.31
CA TRP A 50 5.70 12.74 -11.22
C TRP A 50 4.92 11.75 -12.09
N TYR A 51 5.37 11.52 -13.33
CA TYR A 51 4.74 10.56 -14.23
C TYR A 51 4.84 9.11 -13.75
N HIS A 52 5.99 8.72 -13.19
CA HIS A 52 6.18 7.40 -12.57
C HIS A 52 5.19 7.18 -11.42
N LEU A 53 5.03 8.16 -10.54
CA LEU A 53 4.07 8.12 -9.45
C LEU A 53 2.62 8.10 -9.93
N HIS A 54 2.31 8.86 -10.98
CA HIS A 54 1.00 8.85 -11.61
C HIS A 54 0.66 7.45 -12.15
N THR A 55 1.58 6.85 -12.91
CA THR A 55 1.42 5.50 -13.46
C THR A 55 1.26 4.44 -12.37
N PHE A 56 1.95 4.61 -11.24
CA PHE A 56 1.77 3.73 -10.07
C PHE A 56 0.33 3.82 -9.53
N LEU A 57 -0.19 5.03 -9.32
CA LEU A 57 -1.56 5.23 -8.82
C LEU A 57 -2.62 4.73 -9.81
N GLU A 58 -2.43 4.89 -11.11
CA GLU A 58 -3.33 4.34 -12.13
C GLU A 58 -3.46 2.81 -12.04
N LYS A 59 -2.37 2.12 -11.69
CA LYS A 59 -2.33 0.65 -11.58
C LYS A 59 -2.90 0.15 -10.26
N HIS A 60 -2.63 0.86 -9.16
CA HIS A 60 -2.82 0.33 -7.81
C HIS A 60 -3.89 1.05 -6.98
N SER A 61 -4.42 2.19 -7.43
CA SER A 61 -5.36 3.02 -6.68
C SER A 61 -6.72 3.16 -7.36
N THR A 62 -7.64 3.88 -6.71
CA THR A 62 -8.94 4.30 -7.29
C THR A 62 -8.78 5.63 -8.02
N SER A 63 -9.78 6.02 -8.84
CA SER A 63 -9.75 7.26 -9.63
C SER A 63 -9.70 8.55 -8.80
N ASP A 64 -9.97 8.45 -7.49
CA ASP A 64 -9.94 9.59 -6.56
C ASP A 64 -8.51 9.93 -6.11
N PHE A 65 -7.56 9.02 -6.32
CA PHE A 65 -6.14 9.24 -6.00
C PHE A 65 -5.39 9.71 -7.24
N LEU A 66 -5.27 11.03 -7.36
CA LEU A 66 -4.48 11.69 -8.38
C LEU A 66 -3.33 12.46 -7.74
N ILE A 67 -2.10 12.17 -8.17
CA ILE A 67 -0.94 12.96 -7.76
C ILE A 67 -0.89 14.27 -8.56
N GLY A 68 -1.17 15.39 -7.89
CA GLY A 68 -1.07 16.71 -8.49
C GLY A 68 0.38 17.19 -8.61
N PRO A 69 0.69 18.12 -9.54
CA PRO A 69 2.01 18.76 -9.61
C PRO A 69 2.32 19.64 -8.38
N CYS A 70 1.33 19.90 -7.51
CA CYS A 70 1.45 20.74 -6.32
C CYS A 70 2.56 20.30 -5.35
N PHE A 71 2.82 19.00 -5.20
CA PHE A 71 3.91 18.45 -4.38
C PHE A 71 5.28 19.02 -4.79
N PHE A 72 5.43 19.40 -6.06
CA PHE A 72 6.71 19.79 -6.65
C PHE A 72 6.86 21.31 -6.81
N LEU A 73 5.84 22.12 -6.51
CA LEU A 73 5.92 23.59 -6.68
C LEU A 73 6.89 24.24 -5.69
N SER A 74 7.04 23.64 -4.51
CA SER A 74 8.00 24.07 -3.49
C SER A 74 9.44 23.63 -3.79
N CYS A 75 9.71 22.96 -4.92
CA CYS A 75 11.04 22.51 -5.32
C CYS A 75 12.09 23.62 -5.19
N PRO A 76 13.11 23.48 -4.33
CA PRO A 76 14.13 24.49 -4.15
C PRO A 76 15.05 24.58 -5.37
N ILE A 77 15.69 25.75 -5.56
CA ILE A 77 16.64 26.02 -6.63
C ILE A 77 18.05 25.92 -6.03
N GLY A 78 18.55 24.70 -5.92
CA GLY A 78 19.85 24.38 -5.33
C GLY A 78 19.97 22.88 -5.08
N ILE A 79 21.10 22.26 -5.42
CA ILE A 79 21.27 20.79 -5.38
C ILE A 79 21.18 20.26 -3.95
N GLU A 80 21.91 20.87 -3.01
CA GLU A 80 21.95 20.42 -1.61
C GLU A 80 20.59 20.58 -0.91
N ASP A 81 19.91 21.70 -1.16
CA ASP A 81 18.57 21.96 -0.63
C ASP A 81 17.55 21.02 -1.26
N PHE A 82 17.64 20.77 -2.57
CA PHE A 82 16.76 19.83 -3.27
C PHE A 82 16.91 18.43 -2.72
N ARG A 83 18.13 17.97 -2.48
CA ARG A 83 18.40 16.63 -1.93
C ARG A 83 17.68 16.43 -0.60
N THR A 84 17.86 17.36 0.33
CA THR A 84 17.24 17.27 1.66
C THR A 84 15.73 17.38 1.56
N TRP A 85 15.24 18.36 0.81
CA TRP A 85 13.81 18.56 0.56
C TRP A 85 13.15 17.34 -0.08
N PHE A 86 13.80 16.69 -1.04
CA PHE A 86 13.24 15.54 -1.73
C PHE A 86 13.09 14.33 -0.81
N ILE A 87 14.09 14.05 0.03
CA ILE A 87 14.03 12.95 1.01
C ILE A 87 12.85 13.19 1.96
N ASP A 88 12.68 14.41 2.45
CA ASP A 88 11.56 14.77 3.33
C ASP A 88 10.22 14.68 2.62
N LEU A 89 10.11 15.17 1.38
CA LEU A 89 8.91 15.07 0.56
C LEU A 89 8.54 13.60 0.32
N TRP A 90 9.52 12.77 -0.04
CA TRP A 90 9.33 11.36 -0.32
C TRP A 90 8.79 10.63 0.92
N ASN A 91 9.52 10.74 2.04
CA ASN A 91 9.23 9.99 3.25
C ASN A 91 7.96 10.46 3.96
N ASN A 92 7.71 11.76 4.01
CA ASN A 92 6.64 12.33 4.84
C ASN A 92 5.36 12.66 4.07
N SER A 93 5.40 12.71 2.74
CA SER A 93 4.23 13.11 1.94
C SER A 93 3.92 12.14 0.81
N ILE A 94 4.90 11.74 0.00
CA ILE A 94 4.65 10.84 -1.13
C ILE A 94 4.32 9.44 -0.62
N ILE A 95 5.16 8.84 0.23
CA ILE A 95 4.94 7.47 0.74
C ILE A 95 3.58 7.32 1.43
N PRO A 96 3.18 8.17 2.40
CA PRO A 96 1.86 8.08 3.02
C PRO A 96 0.71 8.18 2.01
N TYR A 97 0.85 9.07 1.00
CA TYR A 97 -0.18 9.27 -0.02
C TYR A 97 -0.33 8.04 -0.94
N LEU A 98 0.78 7.48 -1.42
CA LEU A 98 0.75 6.26 -2.25
C LEU A 98 0.22 5.06 -1.46
N GLN A 99 0.58 4.97 -0.17
CA GLN A 99 0.10 3.90 0.70
C GLN A 99 -1.41 3.96 0.88
N GLU A 100 -1.97 5.15 1.06
CA GLU A 100 -3.41 5.35 1.17
C GLU A 100 -4.12 5.00 -0.14
N GLY A 101 -3.60 5.46 -1.28
CA GLY A 101 -4.15 5.14 -2.59
C GLY A 101 -4.14 3.65 -2.91
N ALA A 102 -3.02 2.96 -2.65
CA ALA A 102 -2.89 1.53 -2.87
C ALA A 102 -3.81 0.72 -1.95
N LYS A 103 -3.96 1.14 -0.69
CA LYS A 103 -4.88 0.51 0.27
C LYS A 103 -6.33 0.62 -0.20
N ASP A 104 -6.75 1.80 -0.66
CA ASP A 104 -8.10 2.01 -1.18
C ASP A 104 -8.33 1.22 -2.47
N GLY A 105 -7.34 1.18 -3.38
CA GLY A 105 -7.40 0.40 -4.61
C GLY A 105 -7.60 -1.10 -4.35
N ILE A 106 -6.86 -1.69 -3.41
CA ILE A 106 -7.06 -3.09 -3.01
C ILE A 106 -8.44 -3.32 -2.37
N LYS A 107 -8.90 -2.41 -1.51
CA LYS A 107 -10.21 -2.51 -0.86
C LYS A 107 -11.36 -2.54 -1.88
N VAL A 108 -11.26 -1.75 -2.94
CA VAL A 108 -12.32 -1.60 -3.95
C VAL A 108 -12.21 -2.64 -5.06
N HIS A 109 -11.01 -2.91 -5.56
CA HIS A 109 -10.79 -3.71 -6.78
C HIS A 109 -10.02 -5.01 -6.58
N GLY A 110 -9.53 -5.28 -5.36
CA GLY A 110 -8.57 -6.35 -5.12
C GLY A 110 -7.20 -6.06 -5.76
N GLN A 111 -6.31 -7.06 -5.75
CA GLN A 111 -4.99 -6.92 -6.39
C GLN A 111 -5.10 -7.13 -7.90
N LYS A 112 -4.88 -6.06 -8.68
CA LYS A 112 -5.00 -6.07 -10.15
C LYS A 112 -3.68 -6.27 -10.90
N ALA A 113 -2.56 -5.95 -10.25
CA ALA A 113 -1.22 -5.97 -10.84
C ALA A 113 -0.18 -6.49 -9.84
N ALA A 114 0.96 -6.97 -10.36
CA ALA A 114 2.11 -7.32 -9.54
C ALA A 114 2.58 -6.09 -8.75
N TRP A 115 2.99 -6.30 -7.50
CA TRP A 115 3.46 -5.22 -6.66
C TRP A 115 4.89 -4.82 -7.05
N GLU A 116 5.07 -3.57 -7.45
CA GLU A 116 6.37 -2.96 -7.76
C GLU A 116 6.55 -1.75 -6.84
N ASP A 117 7.59 -1.77 -6.01
CA ASP A 117 7.86 -0.65 -5.09
C ASP A 117 8.36 0.55 -5.91
N PRO A 118 7.66 1.71 -5.88
CA PRO A 118 8.05 2.87 -6.66
C PRO A 118 9.42 3.43 -6.26
N VAL A 119 9.93 3.13 -5.05
CA VAL A 119 11.25 3.61 -4.60
C VAL A 119 12.40 3.01 -5.41
N GLU A 120 12.23 1.81 -5.98
CA GLU A 120 13.30 1.14 -6.72
C GLU A 120 13.70 1.96 -7.95
N TRP A 121 12.71 2.39 -8.73
CA TRP A 121 12.96 3.31 -9.85
C TRP A 121 13.56 4.64 -9.39
N VAL A 122 13.13 5.16 -8.25
CA VAL A 122 13.67 6.42 -7.71
C VAL A 122 15.14 6.27 -7.40
N ARG A 123 15.53 5.22 -6.67
CA ARG A 123 16.93 4.94 -6.30
C ARG A 123 17.82 4.78 -7.52
N ASP A 124 17.32 4.11 -8.55
CA ASP A 124 18.08 3.87 -9.79
C ASP A 124 18.27 5.12 -10.65
N THR A 125 17.40 6.12 -10.50
CA THR A 125 17.36 7.28 -11.40
C THR A 125 17.69 8.62 -10.74
N LEU A 126 18.11 8.62 -9.47
CA LEU A 126 18.45 9.84 -8.75
C LEU A 126 19.47 10.70 -9.53
N PRO A 127 19.17 11.99 -9.81
CA PRO A 127 19.96 12.79 -10.73
C PRO A 127 21.22 13.45 -10.12
N TRP A 128 21.36 13.46 -8.78
CA TRP A 128 22.46 14.16 -8.10
C TRP A 128 23.66 13.25 -7.79
N PRO A 129 24.90 13.80 -7.73
CA PRO A 129 26.12 12.99 -7.60
C PRO A 129 26.21 12.15 -6.33
N SER A 130 25.70 12.65 -5.20
CA SER A 130 25.71 11.93 -3.90
C SER A 130 24.58 10.92 -3.73
N ALA A 131 23.81 10.65 -4.77
CA ALA A 131 22.60 9.82 -4.74
C ALA A 131 22.77 8.49 -4.01
N GLN A 132 23.88 7.79 -4.23
CA GLN A 132 24.17 6.48 -3.63
C GLN A 132 24.10 6.50 -2.10
N GLN A 133 24.48 7.61 -1.46
CA GLN A 133 24.44 7.75 0.00
C GLN A 133 23.03 8.03 0.53
N ASP A 134 22.13 8.51 -0.33
CA ASP A 134 20.77 8.91 0.04
C ASP A 134 19.73 7.85 -0.31
N GLN A 135 20.05 6.89 -1.18
CA GLN A 135 19.14 5.80 -1.57
C GLN A 135 18.56 5.07 -0.35
N SER A 136 19.40 4.80 0.66
CA SER A 136 18.99 4.13 1.90
C SER A 136 18.09 4.97 2.81
N LYS A 137 18.05 6.29 2.61
CA LYS A 137 17.19 7.22 3.36
C LYS A 137 15.77 7.29 2.79
N LEU A 138 15.57 6.84 1.55
CA LEU A 138 14.26 6.80 0.90
C LEU A 138 13.48 5.57 1.37
N TYR A 139 12.33 5.80 1.99
CA TYR A 139 11.48 4.74 2.49
C TYR A 139 10.86 3.93 1.36
N HIS A 140 10.76 2.62 1.62
CA HIS A 140 10.04 1.67 0.81
C HIS A 140 8.54 1.84 0.97
N LEU A 141 7.80 1.55 -0.09
CA LEU A 141 6.35 1.40 -0.02
C LEU A 141 6.02 -0.11 0.08
N PRO A 142 5.74 -0.63 1.29
CA PRO A 142 5.41 -2.04 1.44
C PRO A 142 4.09 -2.37 0.72
N PRO A 143 3.94 -3.60 0.21
CA PRO A 143 2.66 -4.06 -0.36
C PRO A 143 1.54 -3.90 0.68
N PRO A 144 0.34 -3.46 0.28
CA PRO A 144 -0.75 -3.31 1.21
C PRO A 144 -1.14 -4.71 1.67
N SER A 145 -0.87 -5.02 2.93
CA SER A 145 -1.33 -6.25 3.53
C SER A 145 -2.86 -6.23 3.52
N VAL A 146 -3.46 -7.24 2.88
CA VAL A 146 -4.87 -7.57 3.10
C VAL A 146 -4.95 -8.14 4.52
N GLY A 147 -4.97 -7.25 5.52
CA GLY A 147 -5.20 -7.66 6.88
C GLY A 147 -6.57 -8.34 6.94
N PRO A 148 -6.73 -9.47 7.66
CA PRO A 148 -8.05 -9.91 8.02
C PRO A 148 -8.72 -8.74 8.75
N HIS A 149 -9.96 -8.42 8.38
CA HIS A 149 -10.78 -7.45 9.10
C HIS A 149 -10.53 -7.59 10.60
N SER A 150 -10.20 -6.49 11.27
CA SER A 150 -10.16 -6.40 12.72
C SER A 150 -11.53 -6.76 13.28
N ILE A 151 -11.78 -8.06 13.46
CA ILE A 151 -12.57 -8.53 14.57
C ILE A 151 -11.66 -8.29 15.77
N VAL A 152 -12.11 -7.42 16.66
CA VAL A 152 -11.50 -7.13 17.96
C VAL A 152 -10.94 -8.43 18.55
N SER A 153 -9.62 -8.56 18.54
CA SER A 153 -8.93 -9.52 19.39
C SER A 153 -8.68 -8.82 20.73
N PRO A 154 -9.04 -9.41 21.88
CA PRO A 154 -8.69 -8.86 23.17
C PRO A 154 -7.15 -8.82 23.35
N PRO A 155 -6.63 -7.95 24.24
CA PRO A 155 -5.20 -7.79 24.41
C PRO A 155 -4.62 -9.02 25.13
N GLU A 156 -3.70 -9.74 24.48
CA GLU A 156 -2.86 -10.72 25.18
C GLU A 156 -1.54 -10.05 25.58
N GLU A 157 -1.39 -9.89 26.91
CA GLU A 157 -0.16 -9.50 27.56
C GLU A 157 0.95 -10.52 27.30
N ARG A 158 2.15 -10.01 27.06
CA ARG A 158 3.34 -10.81 26.86
C ARG A 158 3.86 -11.41 28.17
N SER A 159 4.38 -12.62 28.00
CA SER A 159 5.65 -13.13 28.55
C SER A 159 5.60 -13.94 29.84
N GLY A 160 5.99 -15.22 29.74
CA GLY A 160 6.26 -16.06 30.91
C GLY A 160 6.50 -17.53 30.63
N LYS A 161 7.64 -17.85 30.00
CA LYS A 161 8.58 -18.96 30.30
C LYS A 161 8.06 -20.33 30.83
N ASP A 162 8.64 -21.36 30.21
CA ASP A 162 8.94 -22.72 30.71
C ASP A 162 7.91 -23.86 30.58
N SER A 163 8.44 -24.95 29.97
CA SER A 163 8.17 -26.37 30.20
C SER A 163 7.00 -27.10 29.50
N THR A 164 7.38 -28.29 29.00
CA THR A 164 6.65 -29.49 28.52
C THR A 164 5.97 -29.50 27.12
N PRO A 165 6.19 -30.56 26.30
CA PRO A 165 5.51 -30.73 25.03
C PRO A 165 4.17 -31.42 25.30
N ASN A 166 3.07 -30.67 25.33
CA ASN A 166 1.74 -31.25 25.16
C ASN A 166 0.85 -30.29 24.35
N SER A 167 1.33 -29.93 23.17
CA SER A 167 0.62 -29.11 22.18
C SER A 167 -0.05 -29.99 21.13
N LEU A 168 -0.87 -30.96 21.57
CA LEU A 168 -1.82 -31.64 20.67
C LEU A 168 -3.28 -31.36 21.04
N GLU A 169 -3.56 -30.98 22.29
CA GLU A 169 -4.94 -30.76 22.77
C GLU A 169 -5.45 -29.32 22.59
N SER A 170 -4.55 -28.39 22.23
CA SER A 170 -4.89 -26.98 21.98
C SER A 170 -5.04 -26.64 20.50
N ASP A 171 -4.95 -27.63 19.61
CA ASP A 171 -5.20 -27.40 18.18
C ASP A 171 -6.71 -27.10 18.00
N PRO A 172 -7.08 -25.90 17.52
CA PRO A 172 -8.48 -25.54 17.29
C PRO A 172 -9.21 -26.52 16.36
N LEU A 173 -8.49 -27.21 15.48
CA LEU A 173 -9.06 -28.27 14.64
C LEU A 173 -9.41 -29.52 15.45
N MET A 174 -8.58 -29.92 16.41
CA MET A 174 -8.84 -31.08 17.26
C MET A 174 -10.00 -30.82 18.22
N ALA A 175 -10.10 -29.59 18.74
CA ALA A 175 -11.24 -29.16 19.55
C ALA A 175 -12.56 -29.22 18.76
N MET A 176 -12.56 -28.80 17.49
CA MET A 176 -13.73 -28.94 16.62
C MET A 176 -14.04 -30.41 16.31
N LEU A 177 -13.02 -31.25 16.06
CA LEU A 177 -13.20 -32.68 15.82
C LEU A 177 -13.83 -33.40 17.03
N LEU A 178 -13.33 -33.13 18.23
CA LEU A 178 -13.90 -33.66 19.49
C LEU A 178 -15.35 -33.21 19.69
N LYS A 179 -15.65 -31.92 19.46
CA LYS A 179 -17.01 -31.40 19.54
C LYS A 179 -17.95 -32.03 18.53
N LEU A 180 -17.48 -32.26 17.30
CA LEU A 180 -18.27 -32.92 16.25
C LEU A 180 -18.51 -34.39 16.59
N GLN A 181 -17.51 -35.07 17.14
CA GLN A 181 -17.62 -36.46 17.59
C GLN A 181 -18.60 -36.60 18.77
N GLU A 182 -18.56 -35.68 19.73
CA GLU A 182 -19.48 -35.66 20.86
C GLU A 182 -20.93 -35.42 20.42
N ALA A 183 -21.14 -34.48 19.48
CA ALA A 183 -22.46 -34.22 18.91
C ALA A 183 -23.01 -35.43 18.12
N ALA A 184 -22.15 -36.16 17.39
CA ALA A 184 -22.53 -37.36 16.65
C ALA A 184 -22.88 -38.52 17.58
N ASN A 185 -22.17 -38.68 18.70
CA ASN A 185 -22.45 -39.70 19.71
C ASN A 185 -23.80 -39.49 20.42
N TYR A 186 -24.33 -38.26 20.43
CA TYR A 186 -25.66 -37.98 21.00
C TYR A 186 -26.82 -38.46 20.10
N ILE A 187 -26.55 -38.75 18.83
CA ILE A 187 -27.56 -39.16 17.84
C ILE A 187 -27.74 -40.69 17.84
N GLU A 188 -26.82 -41.45 18.44
CA GLU A 188 -26.86 -42.91 18.50
C GLU A 188 -27.29 -43.41 19.89
N SER A 189 -28.49 -43.02 20.32
CA SER A 189 -29.26 -43.79 21.31
C SER A 189 -30.37 -44.54 20.58
N PRO A 190 -30.19 -45.84 20.26
CA PRO A 190 -31.26 -46.62 19.67
C PRO A 190 -32.31 -46.91 20.73
N ASP A 191 -33.57 -46.73 20.34
CA ASP A 191 -34.74 -47.33 20.96
C ASP A 191 -34.45 -48.77 21.43
N ARG A 192 -34.73 -49.05 22.71
CA ARG A 192 -34.98 -50.40 23.22
C ARG A 192 -36.33 -50.40 23.94
N GLU A 193 -37.36 -50.60 23.12
CA GLU A 193 -38.47 -51.55 23.25
C GLU A 193 -38.88 -51.96 24.68
N THR A 194 -40.18 -51.87 25.00
CA THR A 194 -40.94 -53.02 25.54
C THR A 194 -42.47 -52.80 25.56
N LEU A 195 -43.15 -53.54 24.68
CA LEU A 195 -44.41 -54.30 24.87
C LEU A 195 -45.75 -53.59 25.19
N ASP A 196 -46.62 -53.53 24.17
CA ASP A 196 -48.07 -53.80 24.28
C ASP A 196 -48.30 -55.28 24.67
N PRO A 197 -49.29 -55.63 25.51
CA PRO A 197 -50.65 -55.83 24.99
C PRO A 197 -51.79 -55.54 25.99
N ASN A 198 -52.94 -55.05 25.52
CA ASN A 198 -54.21 -55.79 25.65
C ASN A 198 -55.33 -55.11 24.85
N VAL A 199 -55.95 -55.90 23.97
CA VAL A 199 -57.17 -55.58 23.22
C VAL A 199 -58.35 -56.25 23.93
N GLN A 200 -59.55 -55.69 23.77
CA GLN A 200 -60.91 -56.20 24.08
C GLN A 200 -61.57 -55.48 25.28
N SER A 201 -62.83 -55.03 25.25
CA SER A 201 -63.89 -55.05 24.23
C SER A 201 -65.00 -54.06 24.64
N ALA A 202 -65.62 -53.46 23.63
CA ALA A 202 -67.06 -53.22 23.41
C ALA A 202 -67.96 -52.51 24.47
N LEU A 203 -68.74 -51.55 23.91
CA LEU A 203 -70.02 -50.96 24.32
C LEU A 203 -70.00 -49.88 25.43
#